data_AF-A0A821A2U4-F1
#
_entry.id   AF-A0A821A2U4-F1
#
_cell.length_a   1.000
_cell.length_b   1.000
_cell.length_c   1.000
_cell.angle_alpha   90.00
_cell.angle_beta   90.00
_cell.angle_gamma   90.00
#
_symmetry.space_group_name_H-M   'P 1'
#
loop_
_entity.id
_entity.type
_entity.pdbx_description
1 polymer ?
#
loop_
_entity_poly.entity_id
_entity_poly.type
_entity_poly.pdbx_seq_one_letter_code
_entity_poly.pdbx_strand_id
1 'polypeptide(L)' 'QLVPLAFTIKKLQITCVVEDDKVGTDMIEERIMELEDHVQSVDIFSFRKI' A
#
# COMPACT_ATOMS: atom_id res chain seq x y z
N GLN A 1 10.17 -2.43 1.08
CA GLN A 1 11.24 -2.51 0.05
C GLN A 1 10.85 -1.73 -1.19
N LEU A 2 11.80 -1.11 -1.89
CA LEU A 2 11.56 -0.47 -3.18
C LEU A 2 11.76 -1.50 -4.30
N VAL A 3 10.72 -1.74 -5.10
CA VAL A 3 10.75 -2.70 -6.20
C VAL A 3 10.81 -1.96 -7.53
N PRO A 4 11.76 -2.30 -8.43
CA PRO A 4 11.82 -1.68 -9.74
C PRO A 4 10.57 -2.04 -10.56
N LEU A 5 9.89 -1.03 -11.09
CA LEU A 5 8.73 -1.21 -11.99
C LEU A 5 9.15 -1.03 -13.45
N ALA A 6 9.76 0.13 -13.77
CA ALA A 6 10.30 0.44 -15.08
C ALA A 6 11.29 1.61 -15.02
N PHE A 7 12.35 1.58 -15.84
CA PHE A 7 13.35 2.65 -15.97
C PHE A 7 13.87 3.16 -14.61
N THR A 8 13.53 4.40 -14.24
CA THR A 8 13.89 5.07 -12.97
C THR A 8 12.78 5.01 -11.91
N ILE A 9 11.62 4.43 -12.24
CA ILE A 9 10.46 4.33 -11.35
C ILE A 9 10.59 3.08 -10.48
N LYS A 10 10.56 3.30 -9.16
CA LYS A 10 10.53 2.25 -8.15
C LYS A 10 9.23 2.38 -7.36
N LYS A 11 8.49 1.28 -7.21
CA LYS A 11 7.31 1.25 -6.35
C LYS A 11 7.72 0.92 -4.91
N LEU A 12 7.03 1.53 -3.94
CA LEU A 12 7.17 1.14 -2.54
C LEU A 12 6.30 -0.09 -2.28
N GLN A 13 6.93 -1.19 -1.87
CA GLN A 13 6.24 -2.40 -1.42
C GLN A 13 6.46 -2.57 0.08
N ILE A 14 5.38 -2.49 0.85
CA ILE A 14 5.40 -2.65 2.31
C ILE A 14 4.33 -3.66 2.72
N THR A 15 4.62 -4.41 3.78
CA THR A 15 3.63 -5.28 4.43
C THR A 15 3.18 -4.58 5.70
N CYS A 16 1.86 -4.48 5.89
CA CYS A 16 1.26 -4.06 7.16
C CYS A 16 0.55 -5.26 7.79
N VAL A 17 0.58 -5.32 9.12
CA VAL A 17 -0.24 -6.25 9.91
C VAL A 17 -1.29 -5.41 10.59
N VAL A 18 -2.55 -5.82 10.45
CA VAL A 18 -3.70 -5.05 10.91
C VAL A 18 -4.62 -5.94 11.72
N GLU A 19 -5.27 -5.35 12.71
CA GLU A 19 -6.32 -6.02 13.47
C GLU A 19 -7.66 -5.79 12.74
N ASP A 20 -8.23 -6.87 12.18
CA ASP A 20 -9.48 -6.83 11.40
C ASP A 20 -10.65 -6.16 12.17
N ASP A 21 -10.67 -6.29 13.51
CA ASP A 21 -11.72 -5.71 14.37
C ASP A 21 -11.62 -4.17 14.52
N LYS A 22 -10.48 -3.56 14.15
CA LYS A 22 -10.22 -2.12 14.38
C LYS A 22 -9.88 -1.34 13.13
N VAL A 23 -9.26 -1.97 12.14
CA VAL A 23 -8.76 -1.29 10.95
C VAL A 23 -9.20 -2.06 9.72
N GLY A 24 -10.11 -1.46 8.94
CA GLY A 24 -10.50 -1.99 7.64
C GLY A 24 -9.47 -1.70 6.57
N THR A 25 -9.42 -2.54 5.54
CA THR A 25 -8.55 -2.36 4.36
C THR A 25 -8.84 -1.05 3.63
N ASP A 26 -10.11 -0.65 3.55
CA ASP A 26 -10.54 0.54 2.83
C ASP A 26 -9.97 1.82 3.47
N MET A 27 -9.95 1.89 4.81
CA MET A 27 -9.37 3.02 5.54
C MET A 27 -7.87 3.18 5.25
N ILE A 28 -7.15 2.08 5.07
CA ILE A 28 -5.71 2.10 4.78
C ILE A 28 -5.48 2.63 3.37
N GLU A 29 -6.28 2.18 2.41
CA GLU A 29 -6.20 2.65 1.02
C GLU A 29 -6.50 4.15 0.95
N GLU A 30 -7.58 4.62 1.58
CA GLU A 30 -7.95 6.03 1.63
C GLU A 30 -6.83 6.90 2.22
N ARG A 31 -6.26 6.51 3.37
CA ARG A 31 -5.17 7.24 4.03
C ARG A 31 -3.90 7.33 3.19
N ILE A 32 -3.62 6.30 2.40
CA ILE A 32 -2.46 6.31 1.51
C ILE A 32 -2.76 7.15 0.26
N MET A 33 -4.00 7.11 -0.26
CA MET A 33 -4.42 7.96 -1.38
C MET A 33 -4.46 9.45 -1.05
N GLU A 34 -4.67 9.83 0.22
CA GLU A 34 -4.58 11.24 0.68
C GLU A 34 -3.18 11.87 0.40
N LEU A 35 -2.14 11.06 0.19
CA LEU A 35 -0.78 11.52 -0.12
C LEU A 35 -0.59 11.76 -1.63
N GLU A 36 -1.43 12.60 -2.24
CA GLU A 36 -1.50 12.83 -3.70
C GLU A 36 -0.17 13.28 -4.32
N ASP A 37 0.69 13.98 -3.57
CA ASP A 37 2.00 14.44 -4.05
C ASP A 37 3.03 13.30 -4.21
N HIS A 38 2.81 12.17 -3.52
CA HIS A 38 3.78 11.07 -3.42
C HIS A 38 3.23 9.74 -3.95
N VAL A 39 1.92 9.57 -3.93
CA VAL A 39 1.22 8.34 -4.29
C VAL A 39 0.40 8.57 -5.54
N GLN A 40 0.78 7.91 -6.64
CA GLN A 40 -0.02 7.92 -7.88
C GLN A 40 -1.15 6.88 -7.86
N SER A 41 -0.93 5.74 -7.22
CA SER A 41 -1.91 4.65 -7.11
C SER A 41 -1.54 3.73 -5.96
N VAL A 42 -2.52 2.98 -5.47
CA VAL A 42 -2.35 1.95 -4.45
C VAL A 42 -2.79 0.61 -5.04
N ASP A 43 -1.95 -0.42 -4.89
CA ASP A 43 -2.23 -1.77 -5.37
C ASP A 43 -1.96 -2.80 -4.26
N ILE A 44 -2.88 -3.75 -4.08
CA ILE A 44 -2.68 -4.89 -3.18
C ILE A 44 -1.79 -5.94 -3.86
N PHE A 45 -0.55 -6.11 -3.38
CA PHE A 45 0.36 -7.13 -3.91
C PHE A 45 0.02 -8.54 -3.42
N SER A 46 -0.30 -8.69 -2.14
CA SER A 46 -0.64 -9.98 -1.53
C SER A 46 -1.41 -9.73 -0.23
N PHE A 47 -2.52 -10.42 -0.06
CA PHE A 47 -3.32 -10.42 1.17
C PHE A 47 -3.28 -11.83 1.77
N ARG A 48 -2.90 -11.96 3.04
CA ARG A 48 -2.85 -13.24 3.77
C ARG A 48 -3.39 -13.03 5.17
N LYS A 49 -4.21 -13.97 5.63
CA LYS A 49 -4.58 -14.07 7.05
C LYS A 49 -3.45 -14.75 7.82
N ILE A 50 -3.15 -14.23 9.00
CA ILE A 50 -2.24 -14.85 9.98
C ILE A 50 -3.08 -15.76 10.88
#